data_AF-A0A6P0Y7S4-F1
#
_entry.id   AF-A0A6P0Y7S4-F1
#
_cell.length_a   1.000
_cell.length_b   1.000
_cell.length_c   1.000
_cell.angle_alpha   90.00
_cell.angle_beta   90.00
_cell.angle_gamma   90.00
#
_symmetry.space_group_name_H-M   'P 1'
#
loop_
_entity.id
_entity.type
_entity.pdbx_description
1 polymer ?
#
loop_
_entity_poly.entity_id
_entity_poly.type
_entity_poly.pdbx_seq_one_letter_code
_entity_poly.pdbx_strand_id
1 'polypeptide(L)'
;MDCVASFYLILRIIEFQSVHQIKPLADKLFPLVAYCRAMNRQYGLRLNNALSIITTPQEAIRLMPCSAKTWFEPNEVMKYWHQWPIFGNYRM
;
A
#
# COMPACT_ATOMS: atom_id res chain seq x y z
N MET A 1 -3.65 -0.77 -7.08
CA MET A 1 -2.35 -1.44 -6.88
C MET A 1 -1.61 -1.30 -8.17
N ASP A 2 -0.39 -0.79 -8.06
CA ASP A 2 0.35 -0.32 -9.22
C ASP A 2 1.50 -1.27 -9.56
N CYS A 3 2.16 -1.86 -8.55
CA CYS A 3 3.09 -2.96 -8.80
C CYS A 3 3.31 -3.91 -7.60
N VAL A 4 3.79 -5.13 -7.89
CA VAL A 4 4.45 -6.00 -6.91
C VAL A 4 5.94 -6.00 -7.24
N ALA A 5 6.78 -5.69 -6.28
CA ALA A 5 8.23 -5.73 -6.47
C ALA A 5 8.94 -6.19 -5.19
N SER A 6 10.15 -6.72 -5.38
CA SER A 6 11.07 -6.95 -4.29
C SER A 6 11.82 -5.66 -4.00
N PHE A 7 11.73 -5.17 -2.77
CA PHE A 7 12.53 -4.04 -2.30
C PHE A 7 13.33 -4.51 -1.09
N TYR A 8 14.65 -4.37 -1.08
CA TYR A 8 15.52 -4.99 -0.07
C TYR A 8 15.20 -6.49 0.18
N LEU A 9 15.03 -7.27 -0.89
CA LEU A 9 14.76 -8.72 -0.85
C LEU A 9 13.40 -9.14 -0.26
N ILE A 10 12.54 -8.20 0.09
CA ILE A 10 11.20 -8.48 0.61
C ILE A 10 10.18 -8.12 -0.47
N LEU A 11 9.33 -9.09 -0.83
CA LEU A 11 8.28 -8.94 -1.82
C LEU A 11 7.12 -8.11 -1.24
N ARG A 12 6.76 -7.03 -1.91
CA ARG A 12 5.74 -6.09 -1.42
C ARG A 12 4.78 -5.67 -2.51
N ILE A 13 3.58 -5.31 -2.09
CA ILE A 13 2.69 -4.49 -2.90
C ILE A 13 3.09 -3.03 -2.75
N ILE A 14 3.20 -2.34 -3.87
CA ILE A 14 3.53 -0.92 -3.92
C ILE A 14 2.35 -0.17 -4.55
N GLU A 15 1.95 0.90 -3.90
CA GLU A 15 0.99 1.87 -4.40
C GLU A 15 1.67 3.23 -4.52
N PHE A 16 1.52 3.86 -5.69
CA PHE A 16 2.00 5.19 -5.98
C PHE A 16 0.82 6.14 -5.95
N GLN A 17 0.98 7.23 -5.21
CA GLN A 17 -0.03 8.28 -5.16
C GLN A 17 0.58 9.64 -5.46
N SER A 18 0.02 10.32 -6.46
CA SER A 18 0.30 11.73 -6.68
C SER A 18 -0.69 12.60 -5.91
N VAL A 19 -0.19 13.54 -5.11
CA VAL A 19 -1.01 14.47 -4.33
C VAL A 19 -0.50 15.90 -4.46
N HIS A 20 -1.40 16.89 -4.47
CA HIS A 20 -0.98 18.30 -4.46
C HIS A 20 -0.31 18.71 -3.14
N GLN A 21 -0.66 18.06 -2.04
CA GLN A 21 -0.06 18.30 -0.72
C GLN A 21 0.01 16.98 0.06
N ILE A 22 1.16 16.72 0.69
CA ILE A 22 1.36 15.55 1.54
C ILE A 22 0.54 15.74 2.82
N LYS A 23 -0.38 14.81 3.09
CA LYS A 23 -1.15 14.72 4.32
C LYS A 23 -0.77 13.46 5.10
N PRO A 24 -0.88 13.44 6.44
CA PRO A 24 -0.69 12.22 7.22
C PRO A 24 -1.62 11.12 6.68
N LEU A 25 -1.09 9.90 6.47
CA LEU A 25 -1.90 8.76 6.07
C LEU A 25 -2.79 8.31 7.23
N ALA A 26 -3.93 8.95 7.39
CA ALA A 26 -5.07 8.32 8.04
C ALA A 26 -5.88 7.58 6.96
N ASP A 27 -6.18 6.31 7.21
CA ASP A 27 -7.20 5.49 6.51
C ASP A 27 -6.89 4.87 5.14
N LYS A 28 -5.67 5.00 4.59
CA LYS A 28 -5.34 4.47 3.24
C LYS A 28 -4.88 3.01 3.19
N LEU A 29 -4.88 2.26 4.30
CA LEU A 29 -4.37 0.89 4.29
C LEU A 29 -5.30 -0.12 3.64
N PHE A 30 -6.59 0.17 3.63
CA PHE A 30 -7.63 -0.77 3.20
C PHE A 30 -7.38 -1.28 1.76
N PRO A 31 -7.21 -0.44 0.73
CA PRO A 31 -6.94 -0.93 -0.62
C PRO A 31 -5.72 -1.85 -0.71
N LEU A 32 -4.60 -1.48 -0.10
CA LEU A 32 -3.36 -2.26 -0.09
C LEU A 32 -3.56 -3.66 0.50
N VAL A 33 -4.28 -3.76 1.61
CA VAL A 33 -4.61 -5.03 2.26
C VAL A 33 -5.49 -5.92 1.38
N ALA A 34 -6.47 -5.32 0.68
CA ALA A 34 -7.31 -6.05 -0.26
C ALA A 34 -6.50 -6.64 -1.41
N TYR A 35 -5.52 -5.90 -1.94
CA TYR A 35 -4.61 -6.40 -2.95
C TYR A 35 -3.71 -7.52 -2.44
N CYS A 36 -3.16 -7.40 -1.21
CA CYS A 36 -2.39 -8.48 -0.59
C CYS A 36 -3.23 -9.76 -0.54
N ARG A 37 -4.52 -9.64 -0.18
CA ARG A 37 -5.45 -10.78 -0.12
C ARG A 37 -5.71 -11.42 -1.47
N ALA A 38 -6.03 -10.60 -2.47
CA ALA A 38 -6.31 -11.06 -3.81
C ALA A 38 -5.10 -11.79 -4.39
N MET A 39 -3.90 -11.19 -4.27
CA MET A 39 -2.66 -11.75 -4.80
C MET A 39 -2.25 -13.04 -4.10
N ASN A 40 -2.38 -13.11 -2.77
CA ASN A 40 -2.10 -14.34 -2.02
C ASN A 40 -3.06 -15.47 -2.39
N ARG A 41 -4.35 -15.17 -2.58
CA ARG A 41 -5.37 -16.15 -2.94
C ARG A 41 -5.24 -16.65 -4.37
N GLN A 42 -5.00 -15.75 -5.32
CA GLN A 42 -5.02 -16.06 -6.75
C GLN A 42 -3.68 -16.67 -7.23
N TYR A 43 -2.56 -16.22 -6.67
CA TYR A 43 -1.23 -16.59 -7.13
C TYR A 43 -0.40 -17.37 -6.10
N GLY A 44 -0.98 -17.70 -4.93
CA GLY A 44 -0.28 -18.43 -3.87
C GLY A 44 0.88 -17.64 -3.24
N LEU A 45 0.91 -16.32 -3.44
CA LEU A 45 1.93 -15.45 -2.84
C LEU A 45 1.74 -15.36 -1.32
N ARG A 46 2.81 -14.99 -0.62
CA ARG A 46 2.80 -14.77 0.84
C ARG A 46 3.10 -13.31 1.16
N LEU A 47 2.39 -12.40 0.51
CA LEU A 47 2.52 -10.96 0.70
C LEU A 47 1.89 -10.56 2.02
N ASN A 48 2.73 -10.11 2.94
CA ASN A 48 2.35 -9.52 4.21
C ASN A 48 2.96 -8.12 4.38
N ASN A 49 3.67 -7.61 3.39
CA ASN A 49 4.31 -6.29 3.42
C ASN A 49 3.67 -5.39 2.35
N ALA A 50 3.46 -4.13 2.70
CA ALA A 50 2.98 -3.12 1.76
C ALA A 50 3.79 -1.82 1.87
N LEU A 51 3.89 -1.10 0.75
CA LEU A 51 4.59 0.16 0.65
C LEU A 51 3.70 1.18 -0.07
N SER A 52 3.46 2.31 0.57
CA SER A 52 2.81 3.46 -0.06
C SER A 52 3.87 4.52 -0.34
N ILE A 53 4.00 4.91 -1.60
CA ILE A 53 4.88 5.99 -2.06
C ILE A 53 3.99 7.16 -2.45
N ILE A 54 4.08 8.25 -1.71
CA ILE A 54 3.35 9.48 -2.01
C ILE A 54 4.33 10.51 -2.55
N THR A 55 3.97 11.11 -3.69
CA THR A 55 4.77 12.16 -4.32
C THR A 55 3.90 13.35 -4.69
N THR A 56 4.49 14.54 -4.69
CA THR A 56 3.86 15.72 -5.27
C THR A 56 4.22 15.85 -6.75
N PRO A 57 3.38 16.50 -7.58
CA PRO A 57 3.74 16.79 -8.97
C PRO A 57 5.09 17.52 -9.10
N GLN A 58 5.43 18.39 -8.15
CA GLN A 58 6.70 19.13 -8.15
C GLN A 58 7.90 18.20 -7.92
N GLU A 59 7.78 17.23 -7.00
CA GLU A 59 8.81 16.22 -6.79
C GLU A 59 8.99 15.31 -8.00
N ALA A 60 7.87 14.84 -8.58
CA ALA A 60 7.87 13.97 -9.74
C ALA A 60 8.51 14.65 -10.97
N ILE A 61 8.14 15.91 -11.23
CA ILE A 61 8.67 16.70 -12.36
C ILE A 61 10.17 16.99 -12.17
N ARG A 62 10.61 17.25 -10.93
CA ARG A 62 12.01 17.56 -10.62
C ARG A 62 12.90 16.33 -10.44
N LEU A 63 12.36 15.12 -10.64
CA LEU A 63 13.05 13.85 -10.37
C LEU A 63 13.66 13.80 -8.96
N MET A 64 13.04 14.49 -8.00
CA MET A 64 13.50 14.51 -6.61
C MET A 64 13.02 13.25 -5.87
N PRO A 65 13.79 12.76 -4.88
CA PRO A 65 13.36 11.62 -4.08
C PRO A 65 12.04 11.95 -3.36
N CYS A 66 11.04 11.07 -3.44
CA CYS A 66 9.73 11.27 -2.82
C CYS A 66 9.88 11.48 -1.30
N SER A 67 9.31 12.56 -0.78
CA SER A 67 9.47 12.92 0.64
C SER A 67 8.64 12.05 1.58
N ALA A 68 7.57 11.40 1.10
CA ALA A 68 6.67 10.59 1.93
C ALA A 68 6.68 9.12 1.47
N LYS A 69 7.32 8.27 2.27
CA LYS A 69 7.30 6.81 2.14
C LYS A 69 6.71 6.24 3.41
N THR A 70 5.60 5.52 3.28
CA THR A 70 4.99 4.85 4.43
C THR A 70 5.14 3.35 4.24
N TRP A 71 5.94 2.79 5.15
CA TRP A 71 6.17 1.35 5.27
C TRP A 71 5.07 0.77 6.13
N PHE A 72 4.48 -0.33 5.66
CA PHE A 72 3.52 -1.07 6.44
C PHE A 72 4.05 -2.46 6.71
N GLU A 73 4.40 -2.65 7.98
CA GLU A 73 4.93 -3.90 8.49
C GLU A 73 3.83 -4.97 8.50
N PRO A 74 4.20 -6.26 8.51
CA PRO A 74 3.24 -7.36 8.55
C PRO A 74 2.17 -7.24 9.63
N ASN A 75 2.54 -6.78 10.82
CA ASN A 75 1.58 -6.64 11.92
C ASN A 75 0.52 -5.57 11.62
N GLU A 76 0.89 -4.49 10.93
CA GLU A 76 -0.04 -3.42 10.54
C GLU A 76 -0.97 -3.90 9.42
N VAL A 77 -0.40 -4.52 8.38
CA VAL A 77 -1.17 -5.13 7.28
C VAL A 77 -2.17 -6.15 7.83
N MET A 78 -1.74 -6.99 8.79
CA MET A 78 -2.61 -7.98 9.43
C MET A 78 -3.69 -7.34 10.32
N LYS A 79 -3.38 -6.25 11.03
CA LYS A 79 -4.38 -5.52 11.82
C LYS A 79 -5.54 -5.02 10.95
N TYR A 80 -5.22 -4.39 9.82
CA TYR A 80 -6.24 -3.94 8.87
C TYR A 80 -6.91 -5.10 8.12
N TRP A 81 -6.18 -6.21 7.90
CA TRP A 81 -6.76 -7.44 7.36
C TRP A 81 -7.88 -7.98 8.26
N HIS A 82 -7.67 -8.02 9.57
CA HIS A 82 -8.68 -8.47 10.53
C HIS A 82 -9.86 -7.49 10.67
N GLN A 83 -9.64 -6.20 10.37
CA GLN A 83 -10.70 -5.19 10.37
C GLN A 83 -11.49 -5.16 9.06
N TRP A 84 -10.93 -5.66 7.95
CA TRP A 84 -11.60 -5.68 6.64
C TRP A 84 -12.98 -6.37 6.63
N PRO A 85 -13.23 -7.53 7.28
CA PRO A 85 -14.55 -8.17 7.29
C PRO A 85 -15.66 -7.27 7.85
N ILE A 86 -15.30 -6.30 8.69
CA ILE A 86 -16.24 -5.36 9.31
C ILE A 86 -16.64 -4.26 8.30
N PHE A 87 -15.77 -3.92 7.34
CA PHE A 87 -16.01 -2.91 6.31
C PHE A 87 -16.48 -3.49 4.96
N GLY A 88 -16.17 -4.75 4.67
CA GLY A 88 -16.47 -5.42 3.39
C GLY A 88 -17.95 -5.69 3.12
N ASN A 89 -18.84 -5.47 4.09
CA ASN A 89 -20.29 -5.59 3.93
C ASN A 89 -20.97 -4.30 3.41
N TYR A 90 -20.24 -3.20 3.23
CA TYR A 90 -20.83 -1.92 2.80
C TYR A 90 -20.60 -1.55 1.33
N ARG A 91 -19.87 -2.36 0.56
CA ARG A 91 -19.74 -2.21 -0.90
C ARG A 91 -19.53 -3.56 -1.59
N MET A 92 -20.61 -4.26 -1.86
CA MET A 92 -20.78 -5.07 -3.06
C MET A 92 -22.08 -4.65 -3.74
#